data_AF-A0A2G8JAY8-F1
#
_entry.id   AF-A0A2G8JAY8-F1
#
_cell.length_a   1.000
_cell.length_b   1.000
_cell.length_c   1.000
_cell.angle_alpha   90.00
_cell.angle_beta   90.00
_cell.angle_gamma   90.00
#
_symmetry.space_group_name_H-M   'P 1'
#
loop_
_entity.id
_entity.type
_entity.pdbx_description
1 polymer ?
#
loop_
_entity_poly.entity_id
_entity_poly.type
_entity_poly.pdbx_seq_one_letter_code
_entity_poly.pdbx_strand_id
1 'polypeptide(L)'
;MMRCLCVFATPIRPKWIDKRKDKENSLSSFKTPVNKFLERKKESFLESLNTPPVGTPVRSPFVKDFKKKRTELTAKLFAMFNKTVFESKIPDNLEILWNKRMTKTAGYCVYTKRKFSSVREVRIELSEKVCDSAERLRDTLIHEMCHAACWLIHGVNDGHGRFWKYWACKANVAHPEIPMVKRCHSYEIHTKFKYQCQQCKAIVGRHSKSLDVTKKCCGLCRGRFVLLPTGKGKEGKKQQPNKFAMFVKENYASIKKSNDRFKHADVMRVLGQEFARKATIAGD
;
A
#
# COMPACT_ATOMS: atom_id res chain seq x y z
N MET A 1 -0.08 9.67 -24.53
CA MET A 1 0.08 9.85 -23.07
C MET A 1 -1.12 10.65 -22.56
N MET A 2 -2.29 10.00 -22.40
CA MET A 2 -3.54 10.71 -22.12
C MET A 2 -3.66 11.01 -20.62
N ARG A 3 -3.67 12.30 -20.30
CA ARG A 3 -3.96 12.86 -18.98
C ARG A 3 -5.47 13.02 -18.86
N CYS A 4 -6.05 12.52 -17.76
CA CYS A 4 -7.47 12.69 -17.48
C CYS A 4 -7.65 13.88 -16.53
N LEU A 5 -8.36 14.91 -17.00
CA LEU A 5 -8.95 15.99 -16.21
C LEU A 5 -10.42 15.60 -15.94
N CYS A 6 -10.82 15.48 -14.68
CA CYS A 6 -12.22 15.25 -14.32
C CYS A 6 -12.91 16.59 -14.04
N VAL A 7 -13.90 16.93 -14.86
CA VAL A 7 -14.92 17.95 -14.57
C VAL A 7 -16.07 17.25 -13.84
N PHE A 8 -16.53 17.83 -12.74
CA PHE A 8 -17.65 17.32 -11.95
C PHE A 8 -18.98 17.70 -12.63
N ALA A 9 -19.81 16.70 -12.94
CA ALA A 9 -21.22 16.87 -13.25
C ALA A 9 -22.05 16.03 -12.27
N THR A 10 -23.00 16.67 -11.60
CA THR A 10 -23.93 16.09 -10.64
C THR A 10 -24.98 15.22 -11.35
N PRO A 11 -25.43 14.09 -10.76
CA PRO A 11 -26.47 13.27 -11.38
C PRO A 11 -27.88 13.70 -10.96
N ILE A 12 -28.69 14.04 -11.96
CA ILE A 12 -30.16 14.11 -11.91
C ILE A 12 -30.70 12.67 -11.76
N ARG A 13 -31.57 12.43 -10.76
CA ARG A 13 -32.21 11.13 -10.52
C ARG A 13 -33.49 10.98 -11.37
N PRO A 14 -33.70 9.87 -12.11
CA PRO A 14 -35.01 9.53 -12.63
C PRO A 14 -35.88 8.83 -11.58
N LYS A 15 -37.14 9.29 -11.46
CA LYS A 15 -38.22 8.69 -10.68
C LYS A 15 -38.74 7.45 -11.40
N TRP A 16 -38.71 6.30 -10.74
CA TRP A 16 -39.46 5.11 -11.17
C TRP A 16 -40.69 4.95 -10.27
N ILE A 17 -41.84 4.84 -10.92
CA ILE A 17 -43.18 4.63 -10.35
C ILE A 17 -43.30 3.13 -10.05
N ASP A 18 -43.55 2.77 -8.79
CA ASP A 18 -43.93 1.40 -8.42
C ASP A 18 -45.44 1.38 -8.09
N LYS A 19 -46.19 0.64 -8.91
CA LYS A 19 -47.59 0.29 -8.66
C LYS A 19 -47.62 -1.19 -8.34
N ARG A 20 -47.88 -1.54 -7.07
CA ARG A 20 -48.56 -2.78 -6.71
C ARG A 20 -49.21 -2.66 -5.34
N LYS A 21 -50.55 -2.77 -5.37
CA LYS A 21 -51.48 -2.76 -4.25
C LYS A 21 -51.62 -4.15 -3.63
N ASP A 22 -51.75 -4.14 -2.31
CA ASP A 22 -52.61 -4.95 -1.43
C ASP A 22 -52.55 -6.48 -1.52
N LYS A 23 -52.09 -7.10 -0.43
CA LYS A 23 -52.88 -8.07 0.36
C LYS A 23 -52.20 -8.39 1.68
N GLU A 24 -52.73 -7.76 2.71
CA GLU A 24 -52.57 -8.13 4.12
C GLU A 24 -53.38 -9.40 4.36
N ASN A 25 -52.75 -10.49 4.82
CA ASN A 25 -53.47 -11.56 5.49
C ASN A 25 -52.62 -12.23 6.57
N SER A 26 -53.19 -12.20 7.76
CA SER A 26 -52.85 -12.92 8.97
C SER A 26 -52.67 -14.42 8.72
N LEU A 27 -51.56 -14.99 9.22
CA LEU A 27 -51.50 -16.38 9.70
C LEU A 27 -50.30 -16.58 10.64
N SER A 28 -50.70 -16.81 11.89
CA SER A 28 -50.01 -17.33 13.06
C SER A 28 -48.75 -18.20 12.88
N SER A 29 -47.73 -17.83 13.67
CA SER A 29 -46.94 -18.69 14.56
C SER A 29 -46.53 -20.08 14.05
N PHE A 30 -45.38 -20.14 13.38
CA PHE A 30 -44.50 -21.31 13.44
C PHE A 30 -43.11 -20.82 13.91
N LYS A 31 -42.80 -21.07 15.18
CA LYS A 31 -41.45 -20.84 15.72
C LYS A 31 -40.55 -21.95 15.21
N THR A 32 -39.77 -21.67 14.18
CA THR A 32 -38.70 -22.56 13.73
C THR A 32 -37.66 -22.69 14.86
N PRO A 33 -37.20 -23.90 15.21
CA PRO A 33 -36.20 -24.06 16.25
C PRO A 33 -34.91 -23.39 15.80
N VAL A 34 -34.44 -22.39 16.55
CA VAL A 34 -33.10 -21.83 16.42
C VAL A 34 -32.13 -22.87 16.97
N ASN A 35 -31.84 -23.91 16.19
CA ASN A 35 -30.92 -24.95 16.59
C ASN A 35 -29.51 -24.59 16.14
N LYS A 36 -28.81 -23.85 17.02
CA LYS A 36 -27.55 -24.28 17.63
C LYS A 36 -26.56 -25.02 16.72
N PHE A 37 -26.24 -24.45 15.56
CA PHE A 37 -25.05 -24.82 14.79
C PHE A 37 -24.58 -23.62 13.96
N LEU A 38 -24.12 -22.55 14.63
CA LEU A 38 -23.12 -21.68 14.03
C LEU A 38 -21.83 -22.50 13.97
N GLU A 39 -21.79 -23.40 13.00
CA GLU A 39 -20.59 -24.07 12.55
C GLU A 39 -19.58 -22.95 12.31
N ARG A 40 -18.53 -22.89 13.14
CA ARG A 40 -17.54 -21.82 13.10
C ARG A 40 -16.77 -21.95 11.78
N LYS A 41 -17.31 -21.34 10.72
CA LYS A 41 -16.75 -21.37 9.37
C LYS A 41 -15.28 -21.01 9.48
N LYS A 42 -14.42 -21.93 9.06
CA LYS A 42 -12.97 -21.73 9.08
C LYS A 42 -12.67 -20.53 8.18
N GLU A 43 -12.08 -19.49 8.78
CA GLU A 43 -11.69 -18.26 8.09
C GLU A 43 -10.89 -18.59 6.83
N SER A 44 -11.32 -18.06 5.68
CA SER A 44 -10.65 -18.27 4.41
C SER A 44 -9.26 -17.62 4.41
N PHE A 45 -8.36 -18.10 3.54
CA PHE A 45 -7.06 -17.45 3.40
C PHE A 45 -7.21 -15.96 3.03
N LEU A 46 -8.13 -15.61 2.13
CA LEU A 46 -8.34 -14.24 1.70
C LEU A 46 -9.02 -13.38 2.77
N GLU A 47 -9.89 -13.97 3.60
CA GLU A 47 -10.46 -13.32 4.79
C GLU A 47 -9.38 -12.98 5.81
N SER A 48 -8.42 -13.90 6.01
CA SER A 48 -7.31 -13.69 6.95
C SER A 48 -6.39 -12.51 6.57
N LEU A 49 -6.50 -11.97 5.36
CA LEU A 49 -5.74 -10.82 4.88
C LEU A 49 -6.41 -9.48 5.21
N ASN A 50 -7.67 -9.48 5.66
CA ASN A 50 -8.39 -8.26 6.02
C ASN A 50 -7.66 -7.50 7.12
N THR A 51 -7.69 -6.17 7.05
CA THR A 51 -7.12 -5.34 8.10
C THR A 51 -8.00 -5.46 9.35
N PRO A 52 -7.48 -5.97 10.48
CA PRO A 52 -8.29 -6.20 11.67
C PRO A 52 -8.67 -4.86 12.33
N PRO A 53 -9.85 -4.77 12.99
CA PRO A 53 -10.22 -3.59 13.75
C PRO A 53 -9.20 -3.21 14.81
N VAL A 54 -9.11 -1.92 15.12
CA VAL A 54 -8.19 -1.40 16.15
C VAL A 54 -8.42 -2.14 17.47
N GLY A 55 -7.34 -2.66 18.06
CA GLY A 55 -7.39 -3.39 19.33
C GLY A 55 -7.62 -4.90 19.20
N THR A 56 -7.81 -5.44 17.99
CA THR A 56 -7.94 -6.89 17.79
C THR A 56 -6.61 -7.54 17.39
N PRO A 57 -6.35 -8.79 17.84
CA PRO A 57 -5.09 -9.47 17.55
C PRO A 57 -5.00 -9.86 16.07
N VAL A 58 -3.91 -9.45 15.43
CA VAL A 58 -3.59 -9.84 14.05
C VAL A 58 -3.20 -11.32 14.01
N ARG A 59 -4.00 -12.16 13.34
CA ARG A 59 -3.76 -13.61 13.25
C ARG A 59 -2.85 -14.00 12.09
N SER A 60 -3.00 -13.34 10.94
CA SER A 60 -2.23 -13.66 9.74
C SER A 60 -0.81 -13.08 9.80
N PRO A 61 0.24 -13.89 9.58
CA PRO A 61 1.61 -13.40 9.48
C PRO A 61 1.79 -12.37 8.35
N PHE A 62 0.99 -12.48 7.30
CA PHE A 62 1.03 -11.55 6.17
C PHE A 62 0.50 -10.16 6.52
N VAL A 63 -0.46 -10.08 7.45
CA VAL A 63 -0.96 -8.80 7.95
C VAL A 63 0.03 -8.23 8.97
N LYS A 64 0.55 -9.06 9.87
CA LYS A 64 1.49 -8.64 10.94
C LYS A 64 2.82 -8.13 10.39
N ASP A 65 3.44 -8.89 9.48
CA ASP A 65 4.77 -8.63 8.93
C ASP A 65 4.73 -8.29 7.42
N PHE A 66 3.69 -7.57 7.00
CA PHE A 66 3.41 -7.30 5.58
C PHE A 66 4.64 -6.87 4.78
N LYS A 67 5.40 -5.88 5.25
CA LYS A 67 6.58 -5.38 4.51
C LYS A 67 7.62 -6.45 4.21
N LYS A 68 7.82 -7.40 5.13
CA LYS A 68 8.77 -8.50 4.96
C LYS A 68 8.20 -9.60 4.08
N LYS A 69 6.89 -9.87 4.21
CA LYS A 69 6.20 -10.97 3.53
C LYS A 69 5.48 -10.60 2.24
N ARG A 70 5.49 -9.32 1.83
CA ARG A 70 4.71 -8.84 0.67
C ARG A 70 5.06 -9.58 -0.61
N THR A 71 6.33 -9.89 -0.85
CA THR A 71 6.76 -10.62 -2.07
C THR A 71 6.23 -12.05 -2.07
N GLU A 72 6.35 -12.76 -0.95
CA GLU A 72 5.77 -14.09 -0.76
C GLU A 72 4.24 -14.07 -0.93
N LEU A 73 3.58 -13.08 -0.34
CA LEU A 73 2.13 -12.89 -0.46
C LEU A 73 1.72 -12.61 -1.92
N THR A 74 2.46 -11.76 -2.64
CA THR A 74 2.22 -11.46 -4.05
C THR A 74 2.24 -12.74 -4.88
N ALA A 75 3.29 -13.56 -4.73
CA ALA A 75 3.41 -14.81 -5.47
C ALA A 75 2.27 -15.79 -5.15
N LYS A 76 1.92 -15.92 -3.87
CA LYS A 76 0.83 -16.80 -3.42
C LYS A 76 -0.54 -16.35 -3.95
N LEU A 77 -0.83 -15.06 -3.87
CA LEU A 77 -2.07 -14.48 -4.39
C LEU A 77 -2.13 -14.60 -5.92
N PHE A 78 -1.03 -14.33 -6.62
CA PHE A 78 -0.97 -14.46 -8.06
C PHE A 78 -1.30 -15.89 -8.51
N ALA A 79 -0.62 -16.90 -7.95
CA ALA A 79 -0.87 -18.30 -8.29
C ALA A 79 -2.32 -18.71 -7.98
N MET A 80 -2.84 -18.29 -6.82
CA MET A 80 -4.23 -18.54 -6.42
C MET A 80 -5.23 -17.92 -7.40
N PHE A 81 -5.11 -16.63 -7.71
CA PHE A 81 -6.02 -15.93 -8.61
C PHE A 81 -5.88 -16.42 -10.04
N ASN A 82 -4.67 -16.72 -10.51
CA ASN A 82 -4.46 -17.26 -11.85
C ASN A 82 -5.25 -18.56 -12.03
N LYS A 83 -5.13 -19.49 -11.08
CA LYS A 83 -5.84 -20.76 -11.09
C LYS A 83 -7.36 -20.60 -10.97
N THR A 84 -7.82 -19.80 -10.01
CA THR A 84 -9.25 -19.76 -9.62
C THR A 84 -10.08 -18.80 -10.45
N VAL A 85 -9.51 -17.69 -10.91
CA VAL A 85 -10.21 -16.64 -11.67
C VAL A 85 -9.85 -16.73 -13.14
N PHE A 86 -8.56 -16.81 -13.46
CA PHE A 86 -8.06 -16.64 -14.84
C PHE A 86 -7.81 -17.95 -15.59
N GLU A 87 -8.24 -19.10 -15.05
CA GLU A 87 -8.15 -20.43 -15.68
C GLU A 87 -6.70 -20.80 -16.08
N SER A 88 -5.72 -20.33 -15.31
CA SER A 88 -4.29 -20.47 -15.62
C SER A 88 -3.88 -19.94 -17.00
N LYS A 89 -4.65 -18.99 -17.57
CA LYS A 89 -4.37 -18.39 -18.88
C LYS A 89 -3.37 -17.24 -18.82
N ILE A 90 -3.06 -16.72 -17.63
CA ILE A 90 -1.96 -15.77 -17.46
C ILE A 90 -0.67 -16.58 -17.27
N PRO A 91 0.43 -16.27 -17.98
CA PRO A 91 1.70 -17.00 -17.82
C PRO A 91 2.21 -16.98 -16.38
N ASP A 92 2.64 -18.12 -15.85
CA ASP A 92 3.11 -18.22 -14.46
C ASP A 92 4.40 -17.43 -14.20
N ASN A 93 5.15 -17.12 -15.25
CA ASN A 93 6.35 -16.28 -15.22
C ASN A 93 6.06 -14.79 -15.44
N LEU A 94 4.80 -14.33 -15.27
CA LEU A 94 4.44 -12.92 -15.34
C LEU A 94 5.29 -12.10 -14.36
N GLU A 95 5.93 -11.04 -14.87
CA GLU A 95 6.75 -10.16 -14.05
C GLU A 95 5.86 -9.25 -13.16
N ILE A 96 6.03 -9.37 -11.83
CA ILE A 96 5.36 -8.50 -10.83
C ILE A 96 6.42 -7.80 -9.99
N LEU A 97 6.54 -6.48 -10.14
CA LEU A 97 7.59 -5.67 -9.52
C LEU A 97 7.06 -4.74 -8.44
N TRP A 98 7.83 -4.54 -7.37
CA TRP A 98 7.57 -3.53 -6.35
C TRP A 98 8.30 -2.22 -6.67
N ASN A 99 7.56 -1.14 -6.87
CA ASN A 99 8.06 0.17 -7.27
C ASN A 99 8.06 1.17 -6.10
N LYS A 100 9.26 1.58 -5.65
CA LYS A 100 9.51 2.55 -4.56
C LYS A 100 9.13 3.99 -4.90
N ARG A 101 9.07 4.32 -6.19
CA ARG A 101 8.82 5.68 -6.70
C ARG A 101 7.33 5.94 -6.96
N MET A 102 6.54 4.88 -7.13
CA MET A 102 5.11 5.01 -7.35
C MET A 102 4.38 5.51 -6.10
N THR A 103 3.62 6.59 -6.24
CA THR A 103 2.99 7.32 -5.13
C THR A 103 1.53 7.72 -5.36
N LYS A 104 1.02 7.56 -6.58
CA LYS A 104 -0.35 8.01 -6.95
C LYS A 104 -1.36 6.87 -7.02
N THR A 105 -0.91 5.68 -7.39
CA THR A 105 -1.72 4.47 -7.52
C THR A 105 -1.08 3.33 -6.74
N ALA A 106 -1.89 2.35 -6.34
CA ALA A 106 -1.44 1.13 -5.68
C ALA A 106 -0.78 0.15 -6.65
N GLY A 107 -1.21 0.14 -7.91
CA GLY A 107 -0.69 -0.70 -8.98
C GLY A 107 -0.97 -0.13 -10.37
N TYR A 108 -0.28 -0.66 -11.38
CA TYR A 108 -0.64 -0.53 -12.80
C TYR A 108 0.03 -1.63 -13.64
N CYS A 109 -0.50 -1.86 -14.84
CA CYS A 109 0.10 -2.72 -15.85
C CYS A 109 0.93 -1.92 -16.88
N VAL A 110 2.09 -2.47 -17.26
CA VAL A 110 2.88 -2.02 -18.42
C VAL A 110 2.71 -3.02 -19.54
N TYR A 111 2.19 -2.55 -20.67
CA TYR A 111 1.90 -3.37 -21.83
C TYR A 111 2.96 -3.20 -22.91
N THR A 112 3.42 -4.32 -23.46
CA THR A 112 4.35 -4.35 -24.59
C THR A 112 3.74 -5.17 -25.72
N LYS A 113 3.80 -4.63 -26.94
CA LYS A 113 3.46 -5.34 -28.17
C LYS A 113 4.66 -5.23 -29.11
N ARG A 114 5.25 -6.37 -29.49
CA ARG A 114 6.37 -6.37 -30.44
C ARG A 114 5.81 -6.06 -31.85
N LYS A 115 6.48 -5.19 -32.62
CA LYS A 115 5.98 -4.71 -33.92
C LYS A 115 5.82 -5.83 -34.97
N PHE A 116 6.63 -6.87 -34.87
CA PHE A 116 6.72 -7.96 -35.86
C PHE A 116 6.25 -9.31 -35.32
N SER A 117 5.69 -9.36 -34.11
CA SER A 117 5.04 -10.57 -33.60
C SER A 117 3.70 -10.23 -32.96
N SER A 118 2.74 -11.14 -33.10
CA SER A 118 1.45 -11.02 -32.39
C SER A 118 1.58 -11.28 -30.88
N VAL A 119 2.81 -11.37 -30.36
CA VAL A 119 3.09 -11.62 -28.95
C VAL A 119 2.83 -10.35 -28.15
N ARG A 120 1.91 -10.47 -27.20
CA ARG A 120 1.57 -9.46 -26.21
C ARG A 120 2.23 -9.85 -24.89
N GLU A 121 2.99 -8.92 -24.34
CA GLU A 121 3.61 -9.06 -23.03
C GLU A 121 3.00 -8.00 -22.09
N VAL A 122 2.91 -8.33 -20.81
CA VAL A 122 2.51 -7.40 -19.76
C VAL A 122 3.33 -7.68 -18.51
N ARG A 123 3.63 -6.62 -17.75
CA ARG A 123 4.14 -6.72 -16.39
C ARG A 123 3.28 -5.89 -15.45
N ILE A 124 3.19 -6.29 -14.19
CA ILE A 124 2.46 -5.58 -13.15
C ILE A 124 3.46 -4.86 -12.26
N GLU A 125 3.26 -3.57 -12.00
CA GLU A 125 4.02 -2.81 -11.02
C GLU A 125 3.12 -2.44 -9.83
N LEU A 126 3.59 -2.71 -8.59
CA LEU A 126 2.89 -2.45 -7.33
C LEU A 126 3.63 -1.41 -6.50
N SER A 127 2.91 -0.50 -5.82
CA SER A 127 3.51 0.62 -5.09
C SER A 127 3.89 0.20 -3.69
N GLU A 128 5.15 0.37 -3.32
CA GLU A 128 5.56 0.17 -1.93
C GLU A 128 4.94 1.17 -0.94
N LYS A 129 4.47 2.32 -1.43
CA LYS A 129 3.99 3.43 -0.59
C LYS A 129 2.47 3.51 -0.50
N VAL A 130 1.75 2.94 -1.46
CA VAL A 130 0.29 2.97 -1.55
C VAL A 130 -0.30 1.58 -1.30
N CYS A 131 0.36 0.52 -1.78
CA CYS A 131 -0.02 -0.87 -1.52
C CYS A 131 0.70 -1.36 -0.25
N ASP A 132 0.27 -0.85 0.90
CA ASP A 132 0.98 -0.92 2.19
C ASP A 132 0.37 -1.88 3.23
N SER A 133 -0.68 -2.63 2.86
CA SER A 133 -1.29 -3.68 3.69
C SER A 133 -1.61 -4.93 2.87
N ALA A 134 -1.82 -6.07 3.55
CA ALA A 134 -2.14 -7.34 2.90
C ALA A 134 -3.50 -7.29 2.16
N GLU A 135 -4.49 -6.66 2.78
CA GLU A 135 -5.79 -6.35 2.18
C GLU A 135 -5.65 -5.53 0.89
N ARG A 136 -4.89 -4.43 0.93
CA ARG A 136 -4.64 -3.59 -0.26
C ARG A 136 -3.91 -4.36 -1.35
N LEU A 137 -2.96 -5.23 -0.99
CA LEU A 137 -2.27 -6.07 -1.96
C LEU A 137 -3.21 -7.06 -2.64
N ARG A 138 -4.06 -7.74 -1.88
CA ARG A 138 -5.10 -8.63 -2.41
C ARG A 138 -5.96 -7.92 -3.45
N ASP A 139 -6.52 -6.77 -3.06
CA ASP A 139 -7.50 -6.06 -3.88
C ASP A 139 -6.85 -5.38 -5.10
N THR A 140 -5.64 -4.84 -4.94
CA THR A 140 -4.88 -4.23 -6.04
C THR A 140 -4.41 -5.28 -7.03
N LEU A 141 -3.88 -6.41 -6.56
CA LEU A 141 -3.31 -7.41 -7.45
C LEU A 141 -4.39 -8.03 -8.34
N ILE A 142 -5.55 -8.40 -7.79
CA ILE A 142 -6.62 -8.96 -8.61
C ILE A 142 -7.18 -7.96 -9.63
N HIS A 143 -7.20 -6.66 -9.28
CA HIS A 143 -7.56 -5.57 -10.20
C HIS A 143 -6.58 -5.50 -11.39
N GLU A 144 -5.28 -5.47 -11.11
CA GLU A 144 -4.25 -5.44 -12.15
C GLU A 144 -4.23 -6.73 -12.97
N MET A 145 -4.47 -7.90 -12.36
CA MET A 145 -4.60 -9.15 -13.10
C MET A 145 -5.81 -9.15 -14.04
N CYS A 146 -6.92 -8.50 -13.70
CA CYS A 146 -8.04 -8.31 -14.63
C CYS A 146 -7.61 -7.50 -15.86
N HIS A 147 -6.80 -6.47 -15.68
CA HIS A 147 -6.21 -5.71 -16.79
C HIS A 147 -5.23 -6.57 -17.63
N ALA A 148 -4.36 -7.33 -16.96
CA ALA A 148 -3.44 -8.25 -17.64
C ALA A 148 -4.20 -9.31 -18.47
N ALA A 149 -5.28 -9.88 -17.95
CA ALA A 149 -6.13 -10.83 -18.66
C ALA A 149 -6.80 -10.21 -19.90
N CYS A 150 -7.29 -8.97 -19.81
CA CYS A 150 -7.83 -8.24 -20.96
C CYS A 150 -6.80 -8.11 -22.08
N TRP A 151 -5.56 -7.78 -21.72
CA TRP A 151 -4.49 -7.62 -22.68
C TRP A 151 -4.01 -8.94 -23.29
N LEU A 152 -3.73 -9.94 -22.46
CA LEU A 152 -3.16 -11.21 -22.93
C LEU A 152 -4.20 -12.06 -23.66
N ILE A 153 -5.36 -12.28 -23.04
CA ILE A 153 -6.38 -13.23 -23.50
C ILE A 153 -7.23 -12.61 -24.60
N HIS A 154 -7.68 -11.38 -24.42
CA HIS A 154 -8.62 -10.73 -25.35
C HIS A 154 -7.95 -9.75 -26.32
N GLY A 155 -6.70 -9.36 -26.06
CA GLY A 155 -5.98 -8.43 -26.93
C GLY A 155 -6.50 -6.99 -26.89
N VAL A 156 -7.19 -6.60 -25.81
CA VAL A 156 -7.77 -5.26 -25.66
C VAL A 156 -7.09 -4.48 -24.54
N ASN A 157 -7.07 -3.16 -24.66
CA ASN A 157 -6.61 -2.23 -23.63
C ASN A 157 -7.61 -1.06 -23.52
N ASP A 158 -8.84 -1.38 -23.13
CA ASP A 158 -9.98 -0.46 -23.05
C ASP A 158 -10.26 0.02 -21.61
N GLY A 159 -9.27 -0.10 -20.71
CA GLY A 159 -9.41 0.22 -19.30
C GLY A 159 -10.37 -0.74 -18.60
N HIS A 160 -11.54 -0.25 -18.20
CA HIS A 160 -12.58 -1.01 -17.47
C HIS A 160 -13.78 -1.38 -18.36
N GLY A 161 -13.50 -1.78 -19.61
CA GLY A 161 -14.51 -2.17 -20.59
C GLY A 161 -15.14 -3.53 -20.33
N ARG A 162 -15.74 -4.13 -21.37
CA ARG A 162 -16.57 -5.34 -21.24
C ARG A 162 -15.78 -6.52 -20.64
N PHE A 163 -14.59 -6.77 -21.16
CA PHE A 163 -13.76 -7.90 -20.72
C PHE A 163 -13.23 -7.68 -19.31
N TRP A 164 -12.90 -6.45 -18.93
CA TRP A 164 -12.48 -6.17 -17.57
C TRP A 164 -13.62 -6.44 -16.57
N LYS A 165 -14.84 -5.99 -16.88
CA LYS A 165 -16.03 -6.27 -16.06
C LYS A 165 -16.32 -7.77 -15.95
N TYR A 166 -16.11 -8.52 -17.04
CA TYR A 166 -16.24 -9.97 -17.03
C TYR A 166 -15.27 -10.61 -16.03
N TRP A 167 -13.97 -10.31 -16.10
CA TRP A 167 -12.99 -10.86 -15.16
C TRP A 167 -13.20 -10.39 -13.73
N ALA A 168 -13.58 -9.12 -13.52
CA ALA A 168 -13.91 -8.59 -12.20
C ALA A 168 -15.15 -9.30 -11.60
N CYS A 169 -16.18 -9.57 -12.40
CA CYS A 169 -17.35 -10.33 -11.97
C CYS A 169 -16.94 -11.76 -11.60
N LYS A 170 -16.17 -12.42 -12.47
CA LYS A 170 -15.69 -13.77 -12.23
C LYS A 170 -14.84 -13.88 -10.96
N ALA A 171 -14.00 -12.88 -10.68
CA ALA A 171 -13.25 -12.77 -9.44
C ALA A 171 -14.17 -12.76 -8.21
N ASN A 172 -15.22 -11.93 -8.21
CA ASN A 172 -16.17 -11.84 -7.10
C ASN A 172 -17.02 -13.11 -6.94
N VAL A 173 -17.30 -13.84 -8.03
CA VAL A 173 -17.99 -15.15 -7.98
C VAL A 173 -17.07 -16.22 -7.40
N ALA A 174 -15.80 -16.25 -7.82
CA ALA A 174 -14.83 -17.23 -7.35
C ALA A 174 -14.41 -17.00 -5.89
N HIS A 175 -14.36 -15.74 -5.46
CA HIS A 175 -13.96 -15.31 -4.13
C HIS A 175 -14.99 -14.35 -3.54
N PRO A 176 -16.15 -14.82 -3.06
CA PRO A 176 -17.18 -13.96 -2.49
C PRO A 176 -16.73 -13.24 -1.21
N GLU A 177 -15.62 -13.67 -0.60
CA GLU A 177 -15.05 -13.05 0.60
C GLU A 177 -14.26 -11.76 0.32
N ILE A 178 -13.87 -11.49 -0.92
CA ILE A 178 -13.18 -10.25 -1.25
C ILE A 178 -14.20 -9.14 -1.54
N PRO A 179 -13.91 -7.87 -1.21
CA PRO A 179 -14.73 -6.76 -1.63
C PRO A 179 -14.87 -6.76 -3.15
N MET A 180 -16.04 -6.34 -3.62
CA MET A 180 -16.32 -6.19 -5.05
C MET A 180 -15.15 -5.49 -5.75
N VAL A 181 -14.55 -6.15 -6.74
CA VAL A 181 -13.47 -5.56 -7.56
C VAL A 181 -14.01 -4.34 -8.31
N LYS A 182 -13.70 -3.14 -7.80
CA LYS A 182 -14.14 -1.85 -8.35
C LYS A 182 -13.11 -1.27 -9.32
N ARG A 183 -13.57 -0.35 -10.17
CA ARG A 183 -12.73 0.44 -11.11
C ARG A 183 -11.68 1.30 -10.42
N CYS A 184 -12.02 1.81 -9.24
CA CYS A 184 -11.13 2.63 -8.44
C CYS A 184 -11.14 2.09 -7.01
N HIS A 185 -9.96 2.05 -6.40
CA HIS A 185 -9.86 1.84 -4.97
C HIS A 185 -10.08 3.16 -4.24
N SER A 186 -10.87 3.14 -3.16
CA SER A 186 -11.18 4.32 -2.33
C SER A 186 -10.27 4.39 -1.09
N TYR A 187 -9.02 3.95 -1.20
CA TYR A 187 -8.11 3.94 -0.06
C TYR A 187 -7.56 5.33 0.24
N GLU A 188 -7.49 5.67 1.53
CA GLU A 188 -6.77 6.87 1.96
C GLU A 188 -5.25 6.62 1.84
N ILE A 189 -4.57 7.41 1.00
CA ILE A 189 -3.11 7.35 0.85
C ILE A 189 -2.48 8.03 2.07
N HIS A 190 -1.88 7.24 2.95
CA HIS A 190 -1.21 7.78 4.13
C HIS A 190 0.11 8.46 3.74
N THR A 191 0.11 9.79 3.81
CA THR A 191 1.30 10.60 3.56
C THR A 191 1.89 11.16 4.85
N LYS A 192 3.20 10.98 5.05
CA LYS A 192 3.92 11.47 6.24
C LYS A 192 3.91 12.99 6.36
N PHE A 193 4.09 13.73 5.26
CA PHE A 193 4.20 15.19 5.30
C PHE A 193 2.93 15.80 4.75
N LYS A 194 2.22 16.58 5.59
CA LYS A 194 1.02 17.31 5.19
C LYS A 194 1.33 18.79 5.14
N TYR A 195 1.01 19.44 4.03
CA TYR A 195 1.18 20.88 3.85
C TYR A 195 -0.19 21.54 3.83
N GLN A 196 -0.40 22.60 4.59
CA GLN A 196 -1.66 23.32 4.67
C GLN A 196 -1.53 24.70 4.05
N CYS A 197 -2.48 25.10 3.21
CA CYS A 197 -2.54 26.46 2.71
C CYS A 197 -2.91 27.42 3.83
N GLN A 198 -2.17 28.52 3.98
CA GLN A 198 -2.44 29.49 5.05
C GLN A 198 -3.78 30.24 4.87
N GLN A 199 -4.21 30.42 3.62
CA GLN A 199 -5.46 31.13 3.26
C GLN A 199 -6.67 30.19 3.26
N CYS A 200 -6.80 29.31 2.27
CA CYS A 200 -7.99 28.45 2.10
C CYS A 200 -7.96 27.15 2.94
N LYS A 201 -6.92 26.92 3.74
CA LYS A 201 -6.75 25.74 4.60
C LYS A 201 -6.70 24.38 3.88
N ALA A 202 -6.69 24.35 2.55
CA ALA A 202 -6.54 23.12 1.78
C ALA A 202 -5.25 22.37 2.14
N ILE A 203 -5.35 21.04 2.29
CA ILE A 203 -4.24 20.17 2.71
C ILE A 203 -3.72 19.37 1.51
N VAL A 204 -2.40 19.34 1.36
CA VAL A 204 -1.70 18.53 0.36
C VAL A 204 -0.77 17.54 1.06
N GLY A 205 -1.00 16.25 0.82
CA GLY A 205 -0.15 15.16 1.31
C GLY A 205 1.07 14.88 0.41
N ARG A 206 2.22 14.58 1.04
CA ARG A 206 3.48 14.14 0.39
C ARG A 206 4.18 13.05 1.21
N HIS A 207 4.80 12.09 0.52
CA HIS A 207 5.58 11.02 1.17
C HIS A 207 6.99 11.47 1.62
N SER A 208 7.47 12.62 1.14
CA SER A 208 8.73 13.26 1.55
C SER A 208 8.53 14.78 1.71
N LYS A 209 9.50 15.49 2.32
CA LYS A 209 9.52 16.97 2.41
C LYS A 209 9.86 17.61 1.05
N SER A 210 9.13 17.25 -0.01
CA SER A 210 9.46 17.61 -1.40
C SER A 210 8.72 18.85 -1.91
N LEU A 211 7.79 19.41 -1.14
CA LEU A 211 7.10 20.62 -1.54
C LEU A 211 7.93 21.84 -1.11
N ASP A 212 8.56 22.47 -2.09
CA ASP A 212 9.20 23.78 -1.91
C ASP A 212 8.11 24.86 -1.81
N VAL A 213 7.87 25.32 -0.58
CA VAL A 213 6.85 26.32 -0.25
C VAL A 213 7.17 27.72 -0.80
N THR A 214 8.41 27.97 -1.21
CA THR A 214 8.81 29.24 -1.83
C THR A 214 8.43 29.31 -3.30
N LYS A 215 8.47 28.17 -4.00
CA LYS A 215 8.20 28.06 -5.44
C LYS A 215 6.79 27.61 -5.78
N LYS A 216 6.09 26.97 -4.84
CA LYS A 216 4.77 26.36 -5.09
C LYS A 216 3.70 27.03 -4.24
N CYS A 217 2.62 27.42 -4.90
CA CYS A 217 1.44 28.03 -4.30
C CYS A 217 0.22 27.10 -4.38
N CYS A 218 -0.81 27.42 -3.60
CA CYS A 218 -2.07 26.67 -3.59
C CYS A 218 -2.78 26.76 -4.94
N GLY A 219 -3.22 25.61 -5.48
CA GLY A 219 -3.96 25.58 -6.74
C GLY A 219 -5.36 26.20 -6.68
N LEU A 220 -5.93 26.37 -5.48
CA LEU A 220 -7.29 26.92 -5.29
C LEU A 220 -7.28 28.44 -5.10
N CYS A 221 -6.41 28.95 -4.23
CA CYS A 221 -6.41 30.38 -3.87
C CYS A 221 -5.06 31.08 -4.11
N ARG A 222 -4.06 30.39 -4.68
CA ARG A 222 -2.68 30.87 -4.87
C ARG A 222 -1.94 31.27 -3.59
N GLY A 223 -2.50 30.97 -2.40
CA GLY A 223 -1.86 31.19 -1.11
C GLY A 223 -0.63 30.31 -0.85
N ARG A 224 0.19 30.71 0.11
CA ARG A 224 1.40 29.97 0.53
C ARG A 224 1.04 28.72 1.34
N PHE A 225 1.91 27.71 1.25
CA PHE A 225 1.81 26.48 2.04
C PHE A 225 2.71 26.53 3.26
N VAL A 226 2.25 25.95 4.37
CA VAL A 226 3.06 25.66 5.56
C VAL A 226 3.08 24.15 5.82
N LEU A 227 4.23 23.61 6.20
CA LEU A 227 4.35 22.20 6.59
C LEU A 227 3.71 22.02 7.97
N LEU A 228 2.74 21.11 8.07
CA LEU A 228 2.14 20.75 9.35
C LEU A 228 3.12 19.91 10.19
N PRO A 229 3.20 20.17 11.51
CA PRO A 229 3.94 19.32 12.43
C PRO A 229 3.42 17.89 12.32
N THR A 230 4.29 16.97 11.89
CA THR A 230 3.94 15.55 11.94
C THR A 230 4.18 15.09 13.36
N GLY A 231 3.12 14.71 14.10
CA GLY A 231 3.29 14.00 15.35
C GLY A 231 4.21 12.80 15.12
N LYS A 232 5.33 12.71 15.85
CA LYS A 232 6.46 11.78 15.64
C LYS A 232 7.56 12.23 14.67
N GLY A 233 7.65 13.52 14.36
CA GLY A 233 8.97 14.12 14.22
C GLY A 233 9.52 14.27 15.63
N LYS A 234 10.56 13.49 15.99
CA LYS A 234 11.52 14.02 16.95
C LYS A 234 11.98 15.35 16.34
N GLU A 235 11.39 16.46 16.76
CA GLU A 235 12.14 17.70 16.83
C GLU A 235 13.48 17.31 17.40
N GLY A 236 14.55 17.76 16.75
CA GLY A 236 15.90 17.45 17.19
C GLY A 236 16.13 18.02 18.59
N LYS A 237 15.61 17.37 19.63
CA LYS A 237 16.35 17.20 20.86
C LYS A 237 17.65 16.60 20.37
N LYS A 238 18.70 17.43 20.33
CA LYS A 238 20.08 16.98 20.30
C LYS A 238 20.14 15.90 21.37
N GLN A 239 20.00 14.64 20.97
CA GLN A 239 20.12 13.52 21.89
C GLN A 239 21.52 13.69 22.43
N GLN A 240 21.64 13.88 23.75
CA GLN A 240 22.96 14.07 24.34
C GLN A 240 23.83 12.92 23.84
N PRO A 241 25.05 13.23 23.33
CA PRO A 241 25.90 12.19 22.76
C PRO A 241 26.04 11.09 23.80
N ASN A 242 25.87 9.83 23.39
CA ASN A 242 26.06 8.72 24.31
C ASN A 242 27.49 8.77 24.89
N LYS A 243 27.73 8.11 26.03
CA LYS A 243 29.04 8.16 26.72
C LYS A 243 30.21 7.85 25.78
N PHE A 244 30.02 6.92 24.84
CA PHE A 244 31.02 6.60 23.82
C PHE A 244 31.25 7.74 22.82
N ALA A 245 30.20 8.41 22.34
CA ALA A 245 30.34 9.54 21.42
C ALA A 245 31.03 10.75 22.08
N MET A 246 30.79 10.98 23.38
CA MET A 246 31.57 11.96 24.15
C MET A 246 33.05 11.55 24.22
N PHE A 247 33.32 10.30 24.58
CA PHE A 247 34.67 9.75 24.65
C PHE A 247 35.43 9.84 23.32
N VAL A 248 34.77 9.49 22.21
CA VAL A 248 35.34 9.62 20.87
C VAL A 248 35.66 11.09 20.57
N LYS A 249 34.74 12.01 20.84
CA LYS A 249 34.96 13.44 20.59
C LYS A 249 36.17 13.99 21.36
N GLU A 250 36.35 13.56 22.60
CA GLU A 250 37.44 14.00 23.48
C GLU A 250 38.80 13.43 23.05
N ASN A 251 38.86 12.17 22.62
CA ASN A 251 40.12 11.44 22.43
C ASN A 251 40.55 11.31 20.96
N TYR A 252 39.66 11.54 19.99
CA TYR A 252 39.94 11.35 18.56
C TYR A 252 41.12 12.20 18.05
N ALA A 253 41.19 13.47 18.44
CA ALA A 253 42.26 14.36 17.98
C ALA A 253 43.63 13.94 18.54
N SER A 254 43.67 13.38 19.75
CA SER A 254 44.90 12.90 20.37
C SER A 254 45.43 11.66 19.64
N ILE A 255 44.57 10.67 19.38
CA ILE A 255 44.95 9.42 18.70
C ILE A 255 45.32 9.66 17.23
N LYS A 256 44.65 10.61 16.56
CA LYS A 256 45.02 10.97 15.19
C LYS A 256 46.36 11.69 15.10
N LYS A 257 46.71 12.50 16.12
CA LYS A 257 48.01 13.21 16.18
C LYS A 257 49.17 12.29 16.58
N SER A 258 48.93 11.32 17.47
CA SER A 258 49.98 10.39 17.92
C SER A 258 50.39 9.40 16.83
N ASN A 259 49.53 9.16 15.84
CA ASN A 259 49.87 8.32 14.70
C ASN A 259 49.18 8.81 13.42
N ASP A 260 49.89 9.68 12.68
CA ASP A 260 49.38 10.30 11.45
C ASP A 260 49.10 9.30 10.31
N ARG A 261 49.60 8.06 10.42
CA ARG A 261 49.30 6.97 9.49
C ARG A 261 47.92 6.32 9.72
N PHE A 262 47.27 6.58 10.85
CA PHE A 262 45.98 5.96 11.15
C PHE A 262 44.85 6.58 10.32
N LYS A 263 44.17 5.71 9.57
CA LYS A 263 42.92 6.07 8.91
C LYS A 263 41.80 6.14 9.93
N HIS A 264 40.70 6.80 9.57
CA HIS A 264 39.54 6.96 10.46
C HIS A 264 39.08 5.64 11.11
N ALA A 265 39.05 4.54 10.34
CA ALA A 265 38.67 3.23 10.84
C ALA A 265 39.60 2.70 11.95
N ASP A 266 40.90 2.95 11.84
CA ASP A 266 41.90 2.54 12.85
C ASP A 266 41.76 3.34 14.13
N VAL A 267 41.56 4.66 14.02
CA VAL A 267 41.31 5.53 15.18
C VAL A 267 40.04 5.09 15.93
N MET A 268 38.96 4.77 15.21
CA MET A 268 37.70 4.31 15.82
C MET A 268 37.85 2.94 16.50
N ARG A 269 38.68 2.05 15.96
CA ARG A 269 38.99 0.75 16.55
C ARG A 269 39.73 0.88 17.87
N VAL A 270 40.76 1.73 17.93
CA VAL A 270 41.53 1.99 19.16
C VAL A 270 40.64 2.64 20.22
N LEU A 271 39.87 3.67 19.85
CA LEU A 271 38.92 4.32 20.78
C LEU A 271 37.86 3.34 21.33
N GLY A 272 37.40 2.39 20.50
CA GLY A 272 36.49 1.35 20.93
C GLY A 272 37.09 0.42 21.99
N GLN A 273 38.34 0.00 21.80
CA GLN A 273 39.07 -0.84 22.76
C GLN A 273 39.36 -0.08 24.07
N GLU A 274 39.78 1.18 23.99
CA GLU A 274 40.03 2.01 25.18
C GLU A 274 38.76 2.29 25.97
N PHE A 275 37.64 2.56 25.29
CA PHE A 275 36.36 2.77 25.95
C PHE A 275 35.86 1.49 26.63
N ALA A 276 35.98 0.33 25.98
CA ALA A 276 35.63 -0.95 26.57
C ALA A 276 36.46 -1.25 27.84
N ARG A 277 37.77 -0.99 27.79
CA ARG A 277 38.67 -1.16 28.95
C ARG A 277 38.34 -0.22 30.11
N LYS A 278 37.99 1.04 29.82
CA LYS A 278 37.57 2.00 30.85
C LYS A 278 36.19 1.66 31.43
N ALA A 279 35.32 1.05 30.63
CA ALA A 279 33.99 0.62 31.10
C ALA A 279 34.07 -0.58 32.05
N THR A 280 35.05 -1.48 31.89
CA THR A 280 35.28 -2.60 32.83
C THR A 280 35.89 -2.13 34.16
N ILE A 281 36.74 -1.11 34.15
CA ILE A 281 37.42 -0.62 35.37
C ILE A 281 36.50 0.25 36.26
N ALA A 282 35.44 0.83 35.69
CA ALA A 282 34.50 1.69 36.41
C ALA A 282 33.23 0.94 36.91
N GLY A 283 33.23 -0.40 36.83
CA GLY A 283 32.11 -1.26 37.20
C GLY A 283 32.34 -2.11 38.45
N ASP A 284 33.51 -2.00 39.09
CA ASP A 284 33.83 -2.49 40.44
C ASP A 284 33.81 -1.31 41.43
#